data_AF-A0A3Q4GN31-F1
#
_entry.id   AF-A0A3Q4GN31-F1
#
_cell.length_a   1.000
_cell.length_b   1.000
_cell.length_c   1.000
_cell.angle_alpha   90.00
_cell.angle_beta   90.00
_cell.angle_gamma   90.00
#
_symmetry.space_group_name_H-M   'P 1'
#
loop_
_entity.id
_entity.type
_entity.pdbx_description
1 polymer ?
#
loop_
_entity_poly.entity_id
_entity_poly.type
_entity_poly.pdbx_seq_one_letter_code
_entity_poly.pdbx_strand_id
1 'polypeptide(L)'
;MDQNVVAKTCTRGSTMKTGKVFAASILMGKIMQLCGGLFVVFPADEDTSKCPSGGLCHRLPAHCIQCDYHLKCTYGKPTLFTCRPKKGVHCIVKSGHQQTNFSLNITCQFCWQLDPSQYRCTNSTNCMTVSCPRKRYNATCDVLDHVHCLGKRRFPKRLFCNWTGGYKWSTALALSITLGGFGADRFYLGQWREGLGKLFSFGGLGIWTLIDVLLIGVGYVGPVDGSLYI
;
A
#
# COMPACT_ATOMS: atom_id res chain seq x y z
N MET A 1 -0.30 -21.74 9.74
CA MET A 1 -0.28 -22.34 8.39
C MET A 1 0.66 -21.50 7.54
N ASP A 2 1.90 -21.98 7.43
CA ASP A 2 2.98 -21.36 6.67
C ASP A 2 2.73 -21.66 5.18
N GLN A 3 2.29 -20.66 4.40
CA GLN A 3 2.21 -20.85 2.96
C GLN A 3 3.62 -20.78 2.41
N ASN A 4 4.17 -21.96 2.13
CA ASN A 4 5.39 -22.23 1.37
C ASN A 4 5.71 -21.12 0.37
N VAL A 5 6.53 -20.17 0.82
CA VAL A 5 7.24 -19.27 -0.09
C VAL A 5 8.29 -20.14 -0.76
N VAL A 6 7.93 -20.78 -1.86
CA VAL A 6 8.93 -21.32 -2.79
C VAL A 6 9.77 -20.12 -3.20
N ALA A 7 10.97 -20.03 -2.63
CA ALA A 7 11.98 -19.07 -3.01
C ALA A 7 12.30 -19.36 -4.49
N LYS A 8 11.68 -18.62 -5.40
CA LYS A 8 12.13 -18.60 -6.79
C LYS A 8 13.55 -18.06 -6.76
N THR A 9 14.52 -18.93 -7.01
CA THR A 9 15.90 -18.55 -7.31
C THR A 9 15.83 -17.60 -8.51
N CYS A 10 15.91 -16.28 -8.27
CA CYS A 10 15.86 -15.29 -9.36
C CYS A 10 17.19 -15.41 -10.14
N THR A 11 17.23 -16.24 -11.17
CA THR A 11 18.22 -16.10 -12.25
C THR A 11 17.86 -14.86 -13.06
N ARG A 12 18.87 -14.04 -13.39
CA ARG A 12 18.75 -12.78 -14.14
C ARG A 12 18.30 -13.07 -15.58
N GLY A 13 17.00 -13.30 -15.78
CA GLY A 13 16.38 -13.53 -17.08
C GLY A 13 16.18 -12.20 -17.80
N SER A 14 17.11 -11.87 -18.69
CA SER A 14 17.00 -10.76 -19.62
C SER A 14 15.83 -11.01 -20.58
N THR A 15 14.67 -10.40 -20.36
CA THR A 15 13.59 -10.42 -21.37
C THR A 15 14.00 -9.55 -22.55
N MET A 16 14.42 -10.22 -23.62
CA MET A 16 14.66 -9.73 -24.97
C MET A 16 13.40 -9.01 -25.48
N LYS A 17 13.52 -7.69 -25.72
CA LYS A 17 12.50 -6.88 -26.40
C LYS A 17 12.39 -7.34 -27.86
N THR A 18 11.34 -8.07 -28.21
CA THR A 18 10.95 -8.27 -29.61
C THR A 18 10.19 -7.03 -30.08
N GLY A 19 10.72 -6.40 -31.13
CA GLY A 19 10.22 -5.16 -31.69
C GLY A 19 9.06 -5.33 -32.67
N LYS A 20 8.36 -4.19 -32.82
CA LYS A 20 7.62 -3.67 -33.98
C LYS A 20 6.36 -4.42 -34.45
N VAL A 21 5.22 -3.73 -34.31
CA VAL A 21 4.29 -3.51 -35.42
C VAL A 21 4.02 -2.00 -35.51
N PHE A 22 4.15 -1.48 -36.73
CA PHE A 22 3.98 -0.08 -37.14
C PHE A 22 2.53 0.21 -37.56
N ALA A 23 2.24 1.51 -37.70
CA ALA A 23 1.07 2.17 -38.32
C ALA A 23 -0.07 2.58 -37.36
N ALA A 24 -0.72 3.75 -37.48
CA ALA A 24 -0.47 5.04 -38.15
C ALA A 24 -1.57 6.03 -37.68
N SER A 25 -1.42 7.32 -38.01
CA SER A 25 -2.33 8.48 -37.84
C SER A 25 -2.03 9.35 -36.59
N ILE A 26 -1.36 10.52 -36.63
CA ILE A 26 -1.58 11.80 -37.37
C ILE A 26 -2.95 12.39 -36.94
N LEU A 27 -3.13 13.55 -36.28
CA LEU A 27 -2.55 14.89 -36.46
C LEU A 27 -2.83 15.80 -35.21
N MET A 28 -1.86 16.67 -34.88
CA MET A 28 -1.94 18.06 -34.35
C MET A 28 -2.64 18.44 -33.02
N GLY A 29 -1.86 19.14 -32.18
CA GLY A 29 -2.33 19.97 -31.08
C GLY A 29 -1.18 20.54 -30.24
N LYS A 30 -0.42 21.48 -30.80
CA LYS A 30 0.69 22.23 -30.16
C LYS A 30 0.14 23.39 -29.29
N ILE A 31 1.00 23.97 -28.44
CA ILE A 31 0.94 25.31 -27.75
C ILE A 31 0.60 25.19 -26.25
N MET A 32 1.60 25.24 -25.35
CA MET A 32 2.19 26.43 -24.68
C MET A 32 1.34 26.94 -23.50
N GLN A 33 1.90 26.89 -22.28
CA GLN A 33 1.82 27.89 -21.18
C GLN A 33 2.56 27.26 -19.97
N LEU A 34 3.85 27.54 -19.72
CA LEU A 34 4.44 28.65 -18.94
C LEU A 34 4.18 28.64 -17.42
N CYS A 35 5.27 28.90 -16.69
CA CYS A 35 5.44 29.01 -15.23
C CYS A 35 4.21 29.45 -14.42
N GLY A 36 3.91 28.69 -13.37
CA GLY A 36 3.13 29.13 -12.23
C GLY A 36 3.55 28.34 -11.01
N GLY A 37 4.15 29.01 -10.02
CA GLY A 37 4.60 28.41 -8.79
C GLY A 37 3.47 27.63 -8.13
N LEU A 38 3.72 26.34 -7.87
CA LEU A 38 2.82 25.50 -7.09
C LEU A 38 2.93 25.93 -5.62
N PHE A 39 2.19 26.97 -5.26
CA PHE A 39 1.80 27.18 -3.88
C PHE A 39 0.94 25.97 -3.51
N VAL A 40 1.54 25.02 -2.80
CA VAL A 40 0.80 23.93 -2.18
C VAL A 40 -0.10 24.59 -1.14
N VAL A 41 -1.35 24.83 -1.51
CA VAL A 41 -2.42 25.14 -0.57
C VAL A 41 -2.54 23.90 0.31
N PHE A 42 -2.04 23.99 1.55
CA PHE A 42 -2.41 23.04 2.58
C PHE A 42 -3.86 23.35 2.97
N PRO A 43 -4.84 22.49 2.69
CA PRO A 43 -6.18 22.67 3.25
C PRO A 43 -6.06 22.48 4.76
N ALA A 44 -6.10 23.59 5.49
CA ALA A 44 -6.15 23.62 6.93
C ALA A 44 -7.55 24.08 7.36
N ASP A 45 -8.61 23.36 6.98
CA ASP A 45 -9.96 23.56 7.55
C ASP A 45 -10.92 22.43 7.13
N GLU A 46 -10.65 21.18 7.57
CA GLU A 46 -11.66 20.10 7.50
C GLU A 46 -11.39 18.95 8.49
N ASP A 47 -11.06 19.24 9.76
CA ASP A 47 -10.83 18.15 10.74
C ASP A 47 -11.08 18.55 12.21
N THR A 48 -11.87 19.59 12.47
CA THR A 48 -12.32 19.95 13.84
C THR A 48 -13.66 19.31 14.20
N SER A 49 -14.42 18.80 13.23
CA SER A 49 -15.74 18.17 13.43
C SER A 49 -15.68 16.79 14.11
N LYS A 50 -14.51 16.14 14.14
CA LYS A 50 -14.30 14.83 14.78
C LYS A 50 -13.81 14.91 16.23
N CYS A 51 -13.56 16.10 16.74
CA CYS A 51 -13.03 16.28 18.09
C CYS A 51 -14.16 16.23 19.14
N PRO A 52 -14.11 15.31 20.11
CA PRO A 52 -15.10 15.29 21.20
C PRO A 52 -14.92 16.53 22.08
N SER A 53 -16.00 17.28 22.28
CA SER A 53 -16.03 18.46 23.15
C SER A 53 -16.51 18.07 24.55
N GLY A 54 -15.90 18.62 25.60
CA GLY A 54 -16.29 18.37 27.00
C GLY A 54 -15.62 17.16 27.67
N GLY A 55 -14.69 16.49 27.00
CA GLY A 55 -13.88 15.42 27.59
C GLY A 55 -12.70 15.90 28.43
N LEU A 56 -12.03 14.96 29.13
CA LEU A 56 -10.77 15.22 29.84
C LEU A 56 -9.65 15.56 28.85
N CYS A 57 -8.89 16.63 29.11
CA CYS A 57 -7.80 17.07 28.21
C CYS A 57 -6.73 15.99 27.95
N HIS A 58 -6.46 15.10 28.91
CA HIS A 58 -5.47 14.01 28.74
C HIS A 58 -5.94 12.85 27.83
N ARG A 59 -7.24 12.76 27.54
CA ARG A 59 -7.83 11.69 26.71
C ARG A 59 -8.15 12.19 25.29
N LEU A 60 -7.80 13.44 24.99
CA LEU A 60 -8.01 14.01 23.67
C LEU A 60 -7.10 13.33 22.65
N PRO A 61 -7.61 12.96 21.46
CA PRO A 61 -6.79 12.38 20.42
C PRO A 61 -5.76 13.39 19.90
N ALA A 62 -4.62 12.87 19.43
CA ALA A 62 -3.47 13.67 19.05
C ALA A 62 -3.74 14.67 17.90
N HIS A 63 -4.77 14.45 17.07
CA HIS A 63 -5.13 15.39 16.00
C HIS A 63 -5.83 16.67 16.50
N CYS A 64 -6.44 16.63 17.69
CA CYS A 64 -7.15 17.75 18.31
C CYS A 64 -6.26 18.64 19.19
N ILE A 65 -5.00 18.25 19.40
CA ILE A 65 -4.06 18.94 20.29
C ILE A 65 -2.77 19.29 19.56
N GLN A 66 -2.17 20.40 19.96
CA GLN A 66 -0.89 20.90 19.46
C GLN A 66 0.08 20.98 20.64
N CYS A 67 1.11 20.13 20.65
CA CYS A 67 2.12 20.12 21.71
C CYS A 67 3.40 20.85 21.29
N ASP A 68 4.03 21.50 22.26
CA ASP A 68 5.37 22.06 22.11
C ASP A 68 6.41 20.97 22.40
N TYR A 69 7.00 20.43 21.34
CA TYR A 69 7.97 19.34 21.42
C TYR A 69 9.39 19.89 21.52
N HIS A 70 10.07 19.63 22.63
CA HIS A 70 11.49 19.94 22.78
C HIS A 70 12.38 18.76 22.35
N LEU A 71 13.48 19.06 21.67
CA LEU A 71 14.48 18.07 21.21
C LEU A 71 15.43 17.60 22.33
N LYS A 72 15.37 18.19 23.52
CA LYS A 72 16.26 17.90 24.67
C LYS A 72 15.73 16.73 25.54
N CYS A 73 15.21 15.68 24.93
CA CYS A 73 14.72 14.50 25.65
C CYS A 73 15.52 13.24 25.30
N THR A 74 15.63 12.33 26.26
CA THR A 74 16.29 11.03 26.06
C THR A 74 15.36 10.11 25.28
N TYR A 75 15.85 9.56 24.16
CA TYR A 75 15.07 8.66 23.31
C TYR A 75 14.48 7.48 24.10
N GLY A 76 13.19 7.20 23.90
CA GLY A 76 12.46 6.10 24.55
C GLY A 76 12.04 6.37 26.00
N LYS A 77 12.38 7.52 26.59
CA LYS A 77 11.93 7.88 27.94
C LYS A 77 10.66 8.74 27.91
N PRO A 78 9.72 8.53 28.85
CA PRO A 78 8.54 9.37 29.00
C PRO A 78 8.94 10.74 29.54
N THR A 79 8.52 11.81 28.87
CA THR A 79 8.78 13.20 29.24
C THR A 79 7.51 14.02 29.16
N LEU A 80 7.38 15.03 30.03
CA LEU A 80 6.23 15.93 30.06
C LEU A 80 6.39 17.03 29.01
N PHE A 81 5.42 17.15 28.11
CA PHE A 81 5.34 18.24 27.14
C PHE A 81 4.07 19.06 27.36
N THR A 82 4.17 20.36 27.08
CA THR A 82 3.04 21.29 27.19
C THR A 82 2.23 21.26 25.90
N CYS A 83 0.95 20.93 26.00
CA CYS A 83 0.01 20.80 24.89
C CYS A 83 -1.13 21.80 25.01
N ARG A 84 -1.61 22.25 23.85
CA ARG A 84 -2.73 23.19 23.70
C ARG A 84 -3.81 22.58 22.83
N PRO A 85 -5.10 22.71 23.15
CA PRO A 85 -6.16 22.29 22.25
C PRO A 85 -6.19 23.18 20.99
N LYS A 86 -6.60 22.61 19.85
CA LYS A 86 -6.85 23.38 18.64
C LYS A 86 -8.03 24.34 18.83
N LYS A 87 -8.08 25.40 18.00
CA LYS A 87 -9.17 26.38 17.99
C LYS A 87 -10.52 25.66 17.86
N GLY A 88 -11.46 25.96 18.77
CA GLY A 88 -12.80 25.36 18.78
C GLY A 88 -12.97 24.09 19.61
N VAL A 89 -11.92 23.56 20.24
CA VAL A 89 -12.03 22.37 21.11
C VAL A 89 -11.91 22.79 22.58
N HIS A 90 -12.96 22.54 23.36
CA HIS A 90 -12.99 22.80 24.80
C HIS A 90 -12.84 21.49 25.59
N CYS A 91 -11.81 21.41 26.43
CA CYS A 91 -11.56 20.28 27.32
C CYS A 91 -11.50 20.73 28.79
N ILE A 92 -11.84 19.82 29.69
CA ILE A 92 -11.94 20.07 31.14
C ILE A 92 -10.85 19.26 31.84
N VAL A 93 -10.17 19.84 32.84
CA VAL A 93 -9.21 19.12 33.69
C VAL A 93 -9.91 18.71 34.99
N LYS A 94 -9.38 17.72 35.71
CA LYS A 94 -9.92 17.19 36.98
C LYS A 94 -10.24 18.26 38.06
N SER A 95 -9.79 19.50 37.90
CA SER A 95 -10.04 20.63 38.80
C SER A 95 -11.11 21.62 38.32
N GLY A 96 -11.96 21.27 37.35
CA GLY A 96 -13.14 22.07 36.96
C GLY A 96 -12.87 23.36 36.17
N HIS A 97 -11.60 23.70 35.93
CA HIS A 97 -11.21 24.88 35.15
C HIS A 97 -10.81 24.54 33.71
N GLN A 98 -11.21 25.42 32.78
CA GLN A 98 -10.84 25.38 31.37
C GLN A 98 -9.39 25.86 31.20
N GLN A 99 -8.47 24.95 30.87
CA GLN A 99 -7.07 25.31 30.65
C GLN A 99 -6.75 25.44 29.16
N THR A 100 -6.01 26.49 28.82
CA THR A 100 -5.45 26.73 27.48
C THR A 100 -4.19 25.89 27.22
N ASN A 101 -3.48 25.47 28.28
CA ASN A 101 -2.26 24.68 28.23
C ASN A 101 -2.31 23.58 29.30
N PHE A 102 -2.02 22.33 28.94
CA PHE A 102 -1.92 21.20 29.87
C PHE A 102 -0.68 20.36 29.57
N SER A 103 -0.15 19.63 30.57
CA SER A 103 1.05 18.79 30.38
C SER A 103 0.67 17.33 30.10
N LEU A 104 1.17 16.76 29.01
CA LEU A 104 0.97 15.36 28.64
C LEU A 104 2.27 14.57 28.78
N ASN A 105 2.18 13.36 29.32
CA ASN A 105 3.32 12.46 29.39
C ASN A 105 3.47 11.70 28.05
N ILE A 106 4.53 11.98 27.29
CA ILE A 106 4.76 11.42 25.96
C ILE A 106 6.17 10.82 25.92
N THR A 107 6.29 9.63 25.34
CA THR A 107 7.59 9.00 25.09
C THR A 107 8.35 9.76 24.00
N CYS A 108 9.59 10.14 24.29
CA CYS A 108 10.46 10.82 23.34
C CYS A 108 10.88 9.86 22.20
N GLN A 109 10.10 9.82 21.11
CA GLN A 109 10.37 9.05 19.90
C GLN A 109 9.80 9.74 18.66
N PHE A 110 10.48 9.62 17.52
CA PHE A 110 10.00 10.21 16.27
C PHE A 110 8.92 9.35 15.60
N CYS A 111 7.95 10.00 14.95
CA CYS A 111 6.82 9.31 14.30
C CYS A 111 7.24 8.26 13.25
N TRP A 112 8.38 8.43 12.59
CA TRP A 112 8.87 7.52 11.56
C TRP A 112 9.64 6.30 12.11
N GLN A 113 10.03 6.31 13.40
CA GLN A 113 10.73 5.22 14.10
C GLN A 113 9.79 4.33 14.91
N LEU A 114 8.49 4.65 14.88
CA LEU A 114 7.46 3.96 15.60
C LEU A 114 7.35 2.48 15.18
N ASP A 115 6.82 1.63 16.04
CA ASP A 115 6.55 0.24 15.71
C ASP A 115 5.43 0.12 14.65
N PRO A 116 5.48 -0.88 13.74
CA PRO A 116 4.45 -1.09 12.71
C PRO A 116 3.01 -1.22 13.22
N SER A 117 2.81 -1.54 14.49
CA SER A 117 1.50 -1.62 15.14
C SER A 117 0.89 -0.26 15.48
N GLN A 118 1.69 0.82 15.49
CA GLN A 118 1.29 2.14 15.97
C GLN A 118 0.99 3.15 14.84
N TYR A 119 1.11 2.73 13.57
CA TYR A 119 0.74 3.53 12.40
C TYR A 119 0.08 2.66 11.33
N ARG A 120 -0.70 3.29 10.45
CA ARG A 120 -1.35 2.66 9.32
C ARG A 120 -0.83 3.26 8.02
N CYS A 121 -0.40 2.42 7.09
CA CYS A 121 0.07 2.88 5.79
C CYS A 121 -0.98 2.64 4.71
N THR A 122 -0.99 3.52 3.70
CA THR A 122 -1.78 3.33 2.48
C THR A 122 -1.27 2.14 1.69
N ASN A 123 -2.17 1.26 1.24
CA ASN A 123 -1.82 0.18 0.32
C ASN A 123 -2.01 0.65 -1.13
N SER A 124 -1.14 0.19 -2.03
CA SER A 124 -1.23 0.49 -3.46
C SER A 124 -1.67 -0.74 -4.23
N THR A 125 -2.69 -0.58 -5.08
CA THR A 125 -3.22 -1.63 -5.95
C THR A 125 -2.46 -1.77 -7.27
N ASN A 126 -1.74 -0.71 -7.66
CA ASN A 126 -1.05 -0.62 -8.95
C ASN A 126 0.36 -1.22 -8.93
N CYS A 127 0.65 -2.14 -8.01
CA CYS A 127 2.00 -2.60 -7.78
C CYS A 127 2.11 -4.13 -7.80
N MET A 128 3.17 -4.61 -8.45
CA MET A 128 3.38 -6.03 -8.72
C MET A 128 4.15 -6.68 -7.57
N THR A 129 3.57 -7.72 -6.96
CA THR A 129 4.13 -8.48 -5.83
C THR A 129 5.20 -9.49 -6.29
N VAL A 130 5.01 -10.14 -7.44
CA VAL A 130 5.91 -11.16 -8.00
C VAL A 130 6.81 -10.64 -9.13
N SER A 131 7.47 -9.49 -8.91
CA SER A 131 8.52 -8.99 -9.81
C SER A 131 9.93 -9.34 -9.29
N CYS A 132 10.88 -9.70 -10.17
CA CYS A 132 12.32 -9.77 -9.84
C CYS A 132 13.04 -8.57 -10.49
N PRO A 133 13.70 -7.67 -9.72
CA PRO A 133 13.71 -7.59 -8.24
C PRO A 133 12.35 -7.18 -7.67
N ARG A 134 12.10 -7.49 -6.38
CA ARG A 134 10.85 -7.09 -5.71
C ARG A 134 10.68 -5.58 -5.76
N LYS A 135 9.61 -5.12 -6.39
CA LYS A 135 9.29 -3.69 -6.46
C LYS A 135 8.95 -3.16 -5.06
N ARG A 136 9.51 -1.99 -4.75
CA ARG A 136 9.15 -1.20 -3.58
C ARG A 136 8.25 -0.06 -4.02
N TYR A 137 7.26 0.28 -3.22
CA TYR A 137 6.41 1.45 -3.45
C TYR A 137 6.56 2.45 -2.30
N ASN A 138 6.34 3.72 -2.63
CA ASN A 138 6.28 4.78 -1.63
C ASN A 138 4.87 4.80 -1.06
N ALA A 139 4.72 4.40 0.20
CA ALA A 139 3.47 4.47 0.95
C ALA A 139 3.46 5.73 1.81
N THR A 140 2.29 6.34 2.00
CA THR A 140 2.09 7.34 3.05
C THR A 140 1.56 6.66 4.29
N CYS A 141 2.24 6.86 5.42
CA CYS A 141 1.89 6.27 6.70
C CYS A 141 1.40 7.35 7.66
N ASP A 142 0.29 7.04 8.34
CA ASP A 142 -0.41 7.87 9.31
C ASP A 142 -0.33 7.23 10.70
N VAL A 143 0.15 7.98 11.68
CA VAL A 143 0.21 7.51 13.08
C VAL A 143 -1.18 7.49 13.71
N LEU A 144 -1.48 6.45 14.49
CA LEU A 144 -2.75 6.29 15.20
C LEU A 144 -3.01 7.42 16.19
N ASP A 145 -4.28 7.82 16.33
CA ASP A 145 -4.70 9.00 17.12
C ASP A 145 -4.32 8.97 18.61
N HIS A 146 -4.21 7.77 19.19
CA HIS A 146 -3.86 7.58 20.60
C HIS A 146 -2.35 7.58 20.84
N VAL A 147 -1.53 7.55 19.79
CA VAL A 147 -0.07 7.54 19.90
C VAL A 147 0.47 8.95 19.65
N HIS A 148 1.23 9.44 20.62
CA HIS A 148 1.92 10.72 20.55
C HIS A 148 3.37 10.47 20.15
N CYS A 149 3.86 11.23 19.17
CA CYS A 149 5.20 11.10 18.61
C CYS A 149 5.73 12.47 18.16
N LEU A 150 7.04 12.60 18.04
CA LEU A 150 7.70 13.83 17.62
C LEU A 150 7.76 13.93 16.09
N GLY A 151 7.51 15.12 15.58
CA GLY A 151 7.61 15.45 14.15
C GLY A 151 6.27 15.33 13.40
N LYS A 152 6.35 15.06 12.09
CA LYS A 152 5.15 14.96 11.23
C LYS A 152 4.49 13.59 11.41
N ARG A 153 3.18 13.59 11.71
CA ARG A 153 2.36 12.37 11.86
C ARG A 153 2.10 11.63 10.55
N ARG A 154 2.13 12.34 9.42
CA ARG A 154 2.12 11.77 8.07
C ARG A 154 3.53 11.72 7.53
N PHE A 155 4.03 10.53 7.22
CA PHE A 155 5.37 10.35 6.69
C PHE A 155 5.41 9.34 5.54
N PRO A 156 6.24 9.58 4.50
CA PRO A 156 6.45 8.63 3.43
C PRO A 156 7.37 7.49 3.90
N LYS A 157 7.03 6.24 3.58
CA LYS A 157 7.83 5.05 3.85
C LYS A 157 7.90 4.15 2.64
N ARG A 158 9.07 3.54 2.39
CA ARG A 158 9.22 2.52 1.33
C ARG A 158 8.82 1.15 1.86
N LEU A 159 7.76 0.59 1.30
CA LEU A 159 7.24 -0.74 1.65
C LEU A 159 7.32 -1.69 0.44
N PHE A 160 7.29 -2.99 0.73
CA PHE A 160 7.16 -4.02 -0.29
C PHE A 160 5.70 -4.18 -0.70
N CYS A 161 5.47 -4.37 -2.00
CA CYS A 161 4.14 -4.66 -2.53
C CYS A 161 3.60 -5.97 -1.98
N ASN A 162 2.38 -5.92 -1.44
CA ASN A 162 1.63 -7.08 -0.99
C ASN A 162 0.19 -7.00 -1.54
N TRP A 163 0.09 -6.80 -2.85
CA TRP A 163 -1.19 -6.73 -3.54
C TRP A 163 -1.58 -8.11 -4.08
N THR A 164 -2.85 -8.48 -3.91
CA THR A 164 -3.46 -9.70 -4.42
C THR A 164 -4.55 -9.35 -5.42
N GLY A 165 -4.54 -9.99 -6.59
CA GLY A 165 -5.53 -9.76 -7.66
C GLY A 165 -6.80 -10.59 -7.50
N GLY A 166 -6.97 -11.28 -6.36
CA GLY A 166 -8.13 -12.15 -6.10
C GLY A 166 -8.10 -13.51 -6.82
N TYR A 167 -7.03 -13.83 -7.55
CA TYR A 167 -6.87 -15.13 -8.20
C TYR A 167 -6.66 -16.25 -7.18
N LYS A 168 -7.51 -17.26 -7.21
CA LYS A 168 -7.41 -18.44 -6.35
C LYS A 168 -6.57 -19.52 -7.02
N TRP A 169 -5.58 -20.06 -6.32
CA TRP A 169 -4.74 -21.13 -6.87
C TRP A 169 -5.55 -22.39 -7.18
N SER A 170 -6.48 -22.76 -6.29
CA SER A 170 -7.36 -23.92 -6.47
C SER A 170 -8.27 -23.79 -7.68
N THR A 171 -8.80 -22.60 -7.95
CA THR A 171 -9.64 -22.34 -9.12
C THR A 171 -8.83 -22.42 -10.41
N ALA A 172 -7.62 -21.85 -10.44
CA ALA A 172 -6.72 -21.98 -11.59
C ALA A 172 -6.37 -23.47 -11.88
N LEU A 173 -6.13 -24.26 -10.83
CA LEU A 173 -5.84 -25.68 -10.94
C LEU A 173 -7.06 -26.49 -11.41
N ALA A 174 -8.25 -26.22 -10.86
CA ALA A 174 -9.49 -26.86 -11.29
C ALA A 174 -9.80 -26.57 -12.77
N LEU A 175 -9.67 -25.31 -13.21
CA LEU A 175 -9.86 -24.91 -14.60
C LEU A 175 -8.85 -25.56 -15.54
N SER A 176 -7.61 -25.75 -15.10
CA SER A 176 -6.59 -26.47 -15.87
C SER A 176 -6.95 -27.96 -16.07
N ILE A 177 -7.50 -28.61 -15.05
CA ILE A 177 -7.91 -30.02 -15.13
C ILE A 177 -9.15 -30.20 -16.02
N THR A 178 -10.19 -29.39 -15.82
CA THR A 178 -11.48 -29.60 -16.51
C THR A 178 -11.54 -28.97 -17.90
N LEU A 179 -10.83 -27.86 -18.10
CA LEU A 179 -10.94 -26.98 -19.28
C LEU A 179 -9.57 -26.55 -19.83
N GLY A 180 -8.46 -27.17 -19.39
CA GLY A 180 -7.11 -26.78 -19.82
C GLY A 180 -6.86 -27.02 -21.31
N GLY A 181 -7.56 -27.99 -21.93
CA GLY A 181 -7.45 -28.26 -23.36
C GLY A 181 -7.96 -27.08 -24.21
N PHE A 182 -8.93 -26.34 -23.68
CA PHE A 182 -9.44 -25.11 -24.29
C PHE A 182 -8.67 -23.86 -23.83
N GLY A 183 -7.66 -24.01 -22.96
CA GLY A 183 -6.85 -22.91 -22.43
C GLY A 183 -7.58 -22.00 -21.45
N ALA A 184 -8.66 -22.46 -20.81
CA ALA A 184 -9.46 -21.66 -19.86
C ALA A 184 -8.64 -21.16 -18.67
N ASP A 185 -7.62 -21.92 -18.25
CA ASP A 185 -6.65 -21.55 -17.22
C ASP A 185 -5.83 -20.31 -17.62
N ARG A 186 -5.41 -20.19 -18.89
CA ARG A 186 -4.67 -19.03 -19.41
C ARG A 186 -5.57 -17.82 -19.59
N PHE A 187 -6.81 -18.02 -20.01
CA PHE A 187 -7.82 -16.94 -20.05
C PHE A 187 -8.11 -16.42 -18.65
N TYR A 188 -8.25 -17.30 -17.65
CA TYR A 188 -8.48 -16.92 -16.26
C TYR A 188 -7.33 -16.09 -15.68
N LEU A 189 -6.07 -16.40 -16.04
CA LEU A 189 -4.89 -15.66 -15.60
C LEU A 189 -4.65 -14.35 -16.38
N GLY A 190 -5.49 -14.01 -17.36
CA GLY A 190 -5.36 -12.82 -18.22
C GLY A 190 -4.44 -12.97 -19.44
N GLN A 191 -3.91 -14.18 -19.69
CA GLN A 191 -3.02 -14.51 -20.81
C GLN A 191 -3.82 -14.95 -22.06
N TRP A 192 -4.74 -14.10 -22.51
CA TRP A 192 -5.69 -14.44 -23.58
C TRP A 192 -5.02 -14.80 -24.92
N ARG A 193 -3.86 -14.20 -25.23
CA ARG A 193 -3.10 -14.48 -26.47
C ARG A 193 -2.56 -15.91 -26.50
N GLU A 194 -2.05 -16.40 -25.37
CA GLU A 194 -1.55 -17.78 -25.26
C GLU A 194 -2.71 -18.79 -25.19
N GLY A 195 -3.82 -18.42 -24.55
CA GLY A 195 -5.06 -19.20 -24.55
C GLY A 195 -5.62 -19.43 -25.96
N LEU A 196 -5.62 -18.40 -26.81
CA LEU A 196 -6.07 -18.51 -28.21
C LEU A 196 -5.19 -19.49 -29.00
N GLY A 197 -3.87 -19.47 -28.78
CA GLY A 197 -2.94 -20.39 -29.43
C GLY A 197 -3.23 -21.86 -29.13
N LYS A 198 -3.62 -22.17 -27.88
CA LYS A 198 -4.03 -23.52 -27.48
C LYS A 198 -5.35 -23.93 -28.12
N LEU A 199 -6.30 -23.01 -28.21
CA LEU A 199 -7.61 -23.24 -28.82
C LEU A 199 -7.48 -23.60 -30.32
N PHE A 200 -6.66 -22.85 -31.07
CA PHE A 200 -6.41 -23.12 -32.50
C PHE A 200 -5.60 -24.40 -32.74
N SER A 201 -4.80 -24.84 -31.78
CA SER A 201 -4.07 -26.10 -31.82
C SER A 201 -4.93 -27.30 -31.36
N PHE A 202 -6.26 -27.14 -31.29
CA PHE A 202 -7.22 -28.12 -30.76
C PHE A 202 -6.83 -28.67 -29.37
N GLY A 203 -6.13 -27.87 -28.55
CA GLY A 203 -5.72 -28.29 -27.21
C GLY A 203 -4.78 -29.49 -27.18
N GLY A 204 -4.09 -29.80 -28.29
CA GLY A 204 -3.15 -30.91 -28.49
C GLY A 204 -3.38 -32.13 -27.59
N LEU A 205 -4.40 -32.93 -27.87
CA LEU A 205 -4.61 -34.31 -27.40
C LEU A 205 -4.40 -34.57 -25.89
N GLY A 206 -4.53 -33.57 -25.02
CA GLY A 206 -4.32 -33.69 -23.56
C GLY A 206 -2.87 -33.59 -23.07
N ILE A 207 -1.89 -33.39 -23.97
CA ILE A 207 -0.49 -33.14 -23.55
C ILE A 207 -0.38 -31.74 -22.92
N TRP A 208 -1.05 -30.75 -23.51
CA TRP A 208 -1.06 -29.38 -23.01
C TRP A 208 -1.65 -29.29 -21.60
N THR A 209 -2.76 -29.99 -21.35
CA THR A 209 -3.38 -30.04 -20.01
C THR A 209 -2.42 -30.60 -18.96
N LEU A 210 -1.65 -31.62 -19.31
CA LEU A 210 -0.70 -32.24 -18.40
C LEU A 210 0.46 -31.30 -18.06
N ILE A 211 0.98 -30.56 -19.05
CA ILE A 211 2.01 -29.54 -18.85
C ILE A 211 1.47 -28.38 -18.00
N ASP A 212 0.24 -27.90 -18.26
CA ASP A 212 -0.33 -26.77 -17.51
C ASP A 212 -0.64 -27.12 -16.07
N VAL A 213 -1.16 -28.33 -15.79
CA VAL A 213 -1.37 -28.82 -14.42
C VAL A 213 -0.04 -28.86 -13.66
N LEU A 214 1.05 -29.32 -14.28
CA LEU A 214 2.38 -29.32 -13.66
C LEU A 214 2.88 -27.89 -13.40
N LEU A 215 2.76 -26.99 -14.38
CA LEU A 215 3.24 -25.61 -14.27
C LEU A 215 2.49 -24.78 -13.22
N ILE A 216 1.17 -24.98 -13.09
CA ILE A 216 0.33 -24.33 -12.06
C ILE A 216 0.54 -25.00 -10.71
N GLY A 217 0.66 -26.33 -10.68
CA GLY A 217 0.93 -27.12 -9.48
C GLY A 217 2.23 -26.73 -8.78
N VAL A 218 3.31 -26.51 -9.55
CA VAL A 218 4.62 -26.07 -9.04
C VAL A 218 4.66 -24.55 -8.77
N GLY A 219 3.61 -23.79 -9.15
CA GLY A 219 3.58 -22.33 -8.98
C GLY A 219 4.58 -21.58 -9.89
N TYR A 220 5.01 -22.22 -10.99
CA TYR A 220 5.90 -21.59 -11.95
C TYR A 220 5.19 -20.43 -12.64
N VAL A 221 3.92 -20.64 -13.05
CA VAL A 221 3.10 -19.61 -13.71
C VAL A 221 2.14 -18.93 -12.72
N GLY A 222 2.21 -17.61 -12.70
CA GLY A 222 1.34 -16.74 -11.90
C GLY A 222 0.46 -15.83 -12.78
N PRO A 223 -0.46 -15.08 -12.15
CA PRO A 223 -1.30 -14.10 -12.85
C PRO A 223 -0.48 -12.99 -13.51
N VAL A 224 -0.97 -12.46 -14.64
CA VAL A 224 -0.28 -11.42 -15.42
C VAL A 224 -0.06 -10.12 -14.65
N ASP A 225 -0.94 -9.86 -13.68
CA ASP A 225 -0.88 -8.67 -12.81
C ASP A 225 0.29 -8.73 -11.82
N GLY A 226 1.01 -9.86 -11.78
CA GLY A 226 2.11 -10.06 -10.86
C GLY A 226 1.65 -10.07 -9.40
N SER A 227 0.39 -10.43 -9.13
CA SER A 227 -0.14 -10.56 -7.78
C SER A 227 0.16 -11.94 -7.18
N LEU A 228 0.08 -12.07 -5.86
CA LEU A 228 0.11 -13.39 -5.21
C LEU A 228 -1.25 -14.11 -5.43
N TYR A 229 -1.23 -15.45 -5.53
CA TYR A 229 -2.44 -16.25 -5.40
C TYR A 229 -2.98 -16.15 -3.96
N ILE A 230 -4.29 -16.31 -3.81
CA ILE A 230 -4.98 -16.37 -2.51
C ILE A 230 -5.49 -17.78 -2.20
#